data_AF-A4IUH3-F1
#
_entry.id   AF-A4IUH3-F1
#
_cell.length_a   1.000
_cell.length_b   1.000
_cell.length_c   1.000
_cell.angle_alpha   90.00
_cell.angle_beta   90.00
_cell.angle_gamma   90.00
#
_symmetry.space_group_name_H-M   'P 1'
#
loop_
_entity.id
_entity.type
_entity.pdbx_description
1 polymer ?
#
loop_
_entity_poly.entity_id
_entity_poly.type
_entity_poly.pdbx_seq_one_letter_code
_entity_poly.pdbx_strand_id
1 'polypeptide(L)' 'MTRNKAIAAYLIGLPALGGVFGLLSYVAYRLINGNDSIFVFVMMMAVWGGFGIVVGGYGAFQTIRTEKKINEFRSKGGK' A
#
# COMPACT_ATOMS: atom_id res chain seq x y z
N MET A 1 -12.43 7.83 -12.77
CA MET A 1 -12.35 7.55 -11.31
C MET A 1 -12.15 8.88 -10.60
N THR A 2 -12.98 9.26 -9.61
CA THR A 2 -12.85 10.55 -8.93
C THR A 2 -11.61 10.54 -8.02
N ARG A 3 -10.84 11.64 -7.97
CA ARG A 3 -9.58 11.84 -7.21
C ARG A 3 -9.51 11.11 -5.86
N ASN A 4 -10.55 11.29 -5.05
CA ASN A 4 -10.62 10.74 -3.71
C ASN A 4 -10.66 9.20 -3.72
N LYS A 5 -11.21 8.57 -4.76
CA LYS A 5 -11.23 7.12 -4.92
C LYS A 5 -9.85 6.55 -5.26
N ALA A 6 -9.04 7.25 -6.06
CA ALA A 6 -7.67 6.82 -6.36
C ALA A 6 -6.78 6.92 -5.12
N ILE A 7 -6.82 8.05 -4.42
CA ILE A 7 -6.08 8.24 -3.16
C ILE A 7 -6.53 7.22 -2.10
N ALA A 8 -7.84 6.97 -1.96
CA ALA A 8 -8.35 5.96 -1.05
C ALA A 8 -7.89 4.54 -1.43
N ALA A 9 -7.83 4.20 -2.72
CA ALA A 9 -7.33 2.91 -3.17
C ALA A 9 -5.85 2.71 -2.78
N TYR A 10 -5.02 3.74 -2.89
CA TYR A 10 -3.61 3.67 -2.44
C TYR A 10 -3.48 3.62 -0.92
N LEU A 11 -4.25 4.43 -0.18
CA LEU A 11 -4.13 4.53 1.29
C LEU A 11 -4.80 3.40 2.06
N ILE A 12 -5.79 2.71 1.46
CA ILE A 12 -6.55 1.64 2.13
C ILE A 12 -6.28 0.31 1.43
N GLY A 13 -6.31 0.29 0.10
CA GLY A 13 -6.14 -0.93 -0.68
C GLY A 13 -4.76 -1.56 -0.52
N LEU A 14 -3.69 -0.77 -0.60
CA LEU A 14 -2.33 -1.31 -0.47
C LEU A 14 -1.99 -1.79 0.94
N PRO A 15 -2.37 -1.10 2.03
CA PRO A 15 -2.24 -1.65 3.38
C PRO A 15 -3.06 -2.92 3.59
N ALA A 16 -4.30 -2.96 3.09
CA ALA A 16 -5.14 -4.15 3.18
C ALA A 16 -4.53 -5.34 2.43
N LEU A 17 -4.01 -5.11 1.22
CA LEU A 17 -3.27 -6.13 0.46
C LEU A 17 -2.02 -6.58 1.22
N GLY A 18 -1.26 -5.66 1.81
CA GLY A 18 -0.13 -5.97 2.67
C GLY A 18 -0.51 -6.91 3.83
N GLY A 19 -1.61 -6.62 4.52
CA GLY A 19 -2.14 -7.50 5.57
C GLY A 19 -2.54 -8.89 5.05
N VAL A 20 -3.21 -8.96 3.89
CA VAL A 20 -3.59 -10.24 3.27
C VAL A 20 -2.35 -11.06 2.86
N PHE A 21 -1.34 -10.43 2.26
CA PHE A 21 -0.10 -11.11 1.91
C PHE A 21 0.69 -11.56 3.14
N GLY A 22 0.71 -10.76 4.21
CA GLY A 22 1.28 -11.16 5.50
C GLY A 22 0.60 -12.40 6.08
N LEU A 23 -0.72 -12.46 6.02
CA LEU A 23 -1.47 -13.63 6.48
C LEU A 23 -1.22 -14.86 5.59
N LEU A 24 -1.26 -14.70 4.27
CA LEU A 24 -1.02 -15.81 3.33
C LEU A 24 0.40 -16.37 3.45
N SER A 25 1.40 -15.51 3.61
CA SER A 25 2.80 -15.92 3.80
C SER A 25 2.99 -16.62 5.15
N TYR A 26 2.33 -16.17 6.21
CA TYR A 26 2.32 -16.88 7.48
C TYR A 26 1.67 -18.27 7.37
N VAL A 27 0.51 -18.38 6.72
CA VAL A 27 -0.14 -19.68 6.50
C VAL A 27 0.76 -20.62 5.70
N ALA A 28 1.38 -20.13 4.62
CA ALA A 28 2.31 -20.93 3.84
C ALA A 28 3.53 -21.38 4.66
N TYR A 29 4.11 -20.48 5.46
CA TYR A 29 5.22 -20.79 6.36
C TYR A 29 4.85 -21.90 7.36
N ARG A 30 3.67 -21.78 7.98
CA ARG A 30 3.17 -22.75 8.96
C ARG A 30 2.88 -24.13 8.35
N LEU A 31 2.41 -24.18 7.10
CA LEU A 31 2.21 -25.43 6.37
C LEU A 31 3.53 -26.17 6.12
N ILE A 32 4.64 -25.45 5.92
CA ILE A 32 5.96 -26.04 5.65
C ILE A 32 6.68 -26.43 6.96
N ASN A 33 6.65 -25.53 7.95
CA ASN A 33 7.50 -25.67 9.15
C ASN A 33 6.74 -26.18 10.39
N GLY A 34 5.43 -26.43 10.28
CA GLY A 34 4.60 -26.84 11.40
C GLY A 34 4.29 -25.68 12.35
N ASN A 35 4.02 -25.99 13.61
CA ASN A 35 3.55 -25.00 14.57
C ASN A 35 4.71 -24.15 15.12
N ASP A 36 4.63 -22.85 14.90
CA ASP A 36 5.62 -21.85 15.27
C ASP A 36 5.07 -20.84 16.30
N SER A 37 5.95 -19.98 16.79
CA SER A 37 5.58 -18.98 17.82
C SER A 37 4.76 -17.84 17.21
N ILE A 38 3.86 -17.26 18.02
CA ILE A 38 3.07 -16.09 17.63
C ILE A 38 3.92 -14.89 17.19
N PHE A 39 5.19 -14.83 17.61
CA PHE A 39 6.14 -13.80 17.19
C PHE A 39 6.39 -13.81 15.66
N VAL A 40 6.44 -14.99 15.03
CA VAL A 40 6.66 -15.12 13.58
C VAL A 40 5.47 -14.54 12.81
N PHE A 41 4.26 -14.81 13.28
CA PHE A 41 3.05 -14.20 12.74
C PHE A 41 3.11 -12.66 12.80
N VAL A 42 3.44 -12.11 13.97
CA VAL A 42 3.54 -10.66 14.16
C VAL A 42 4.59 -10.05 13.23
N MET A 43 5.75 -10.70 13.10
CA MET A 43 6.81 -10.23 12.18
C MET A 43 6.38 -10.26 10.72
N MET A 44 5.70 -11.33 10.27
CA MET A 44 5.19 -11.43 8.90
C MET A 44 4.14 -10.34 8.60
N MET A 45 3.23 -10.11 9.54
CA MET A 45 2.22 -9.04 9.43
C MET A 45 2.87 -7.65 9.44
N ALA A 46 3.87 -7.42 10.29
CA ALA A 46 4.56 -6.14 10.37
C ALA A 46 5.35 -5.82 9.09
N VAL A 47 6.06 -6.79 8.52
CA VAL A 47 6.84 -6.61 7.29
C VAL A 47 5.92 -6.33 6.10
N TRP A 48 4.92 -7.18 5.86
CA TRP A 48 4.03 -7.02 4.71
C TRP A 48 3.03 -5.87 4.88
N GLY A 49 2.50 -5.68 6.09
CA GLY A 49 1.64 -4.55 6.42
C GLY A 49 2.39 -3.21 6.34
N GLY A 50 3.60 -3.16 6.89
CA GLY A 50 4.48 -1.99 6.80
C GLY A 50 4.83 -1.65 5.35
N PHE A 51 5.19 -2.65 4.54
CA PHE A 51 5.41 -2.47 3.11
C PHE A 51 4.17 -1.90 2.40
N GLY A 52 2.98 -2.46 2.67
CA GLY A 52 1.72 -1.96 2.11
C GLY A 52 1.42 -0.50 2.46
N ILE A 53 1.72 -0.09 3.69
CA ILE A 53 1.59 1.31 4.16
C ILE A 53 2.57 2.23 3.43
N VAL A 54 3.84 1.85 3.33
CA VAL A 54 4.87 2.68 2.67
C VAL A 54 4.56 2.87 1.19
N VAL A 55 4.27 1.78 0.46
CA VAL A 55 3.94 1.84 -0.97
C VAL A 55 2.62 2.58 -1.18
N GLY A 56 1.63 2.38 -0.30
CA GLY A 56 0.36 3.11 -0.33
C GLY A 56 0.51 4.61 -0.14
N GLY A 57 1.25 5.03 0.88
CA GLY A 57 1.56 6.43 1.12
C GLY A 57 2.34 7.06 -0.02
N TYR A 58 3.33 6.36 -0.56
CA TYR A 58 4.12 6.85 -1.70
C TYR A 58 3.28 7.01 -2.98
N GLY A 59 2.42 6.03 -3.29
CA GLY A 59 1.51 6.08 -4.44
C GLY A 59 0.50 7.24 -4.33
N ALA A 60 -0.06 7.45 -3.14
CA ALA A 60 -0.93 8.59 -2.88
C ALA A 60 -0.19 9.93 -3.06
N PHE A 61 1.02 10.05 -2.52
CA PHE A 61 1.84 11.25 -2.65
C PHE A 61 2.21 11.56 -4.10
N GLN A 62 2.62 10.56 -4.88
CA GLN A 62 2.94 10.70 -6.30
C GLN A 62 1.72 11.13 -7.13
N THR A 63 0.54 10.59 -6.83
CA THR A 63 -0.71 10.95 -7.51
C THR A 63 -1.02 12.43 -7.29
N ILE A 64 -0.95 12.89 -6.04
CA ILE A 64 -1.16 14.31 -5.69
C ILE A 64 -0.11 15.21 -6.36
N ARG A 65 1.17 14.81 -6.35
CA ARG A 65 2.26 15.60 -6.93
C ARG A 65 2.16 15.72 -8.46
N THR A 66 1.82 14.63 -9.14
CA THR A 66 1.67 14.59 -10.60
C THR A 66 0.48 15.45 -11.05
N GLU A 67 -0.64 15.39 -10.34
CA GLU A 67 -1.79 16.26 -10.62
C GLU A 67 -1.47 17.75 -10.39
N LYS A 68 -0.72 18.08 -9.33
CA LYS A 68 -0.30 19.47 -9.08
C LYS A 68 0.53 20.03 -10.25
N LYS A 69 1.46 19.22 -10.78
CA LYS A 69 2.24 19.60 -11.98
C LYS A 69 1.35 19.78 -13.22
N ILE A 70 0.41 18.86 -13.48
CA ILE A 70 -0.50 18.94 -14.65
C ILE A 70 -1.34 20.23 -14.60
N ASN A 71 -1.86 20.57 -13.42
CA ASN A 71 -2.65 21.80 -13.25
C ASN A 71 -1.82 23.08 -13.46
N GLU A 72 -0.56 23.10 -13.02
CA GLU A 72 0.35 24.23 -13.27
C GLU A 72 0.67 24.40 -14.77
N PHE A 73 0.87 23.30 -15.51
CA PHE A 73 1.08 23.37 -16.98
C PHE A 73 -0.16 23.89 -17.70
N ARG A 74 -1.35 23.41 -17.32
CA ARG A 74 -2.62 23.87 -17.92
C ARG A 74 -2.88 25.35 -17.65
N SER A 75 -2.51 25.85 -16.46
CA SER A 75 -2.61 27.27 -16.13
C SER A 75 -1.65 28.15 -16.92
N LYS A 76 -0.50 27.63 -17.38
CA LYS A 76 0.50 28.38 -18.15
C LYS A 76 0.29 28.32 -19.66
N GLY A 77 -0.29 27.25 -20.19
CA GLY A 77 -0.56 27.09 -21.64
C GLY A 77 -1.87 27.70 -22.13
N GLY A 78 -2.66 28.34 -21.25
CA GLY A 78 -3.93 28.98 -21.58
C GLY A 78 -3.87 30.51 -21.73
N LYS A 79 -2.68 31.09 -21.93
CA LYS A 79 -2.50 32.51 -22.27
C LYS A 79 -2.04 32.65 -23.71
#